data_AF-A0A8T3SJZ4-F1
#
_entry.id   AF-A0A8T3SJZ4-F1
#
_cell.length_a   1.000
_cell.length_b   1.000
_cell.length_c   1.000
_cell.angle_alpha   90.00
_cell.angle_beta   90.00
_cell.angle_gamma   90.00
#
_symmetry.space_group_name_H-M   'P 1'
#
loop_
_entity.id
_entity.type
_entity.pdbx_description
1 polymer ?
#
loop_
_entity_poly.entity_id
_entity_poly.type
_entity_poly.pdbx_seq_one_letter_code
_entity_poly.pdbx_strand_id
1 'polypeptide(L)' 'MDLLVTSDERANGAVLLGRATLAEAVRAGKITFFGPTKLIRDFPNWIGVTRYARYATPLQRAYAAVAAS' A
#
# COMPACT_ATOMS: atom_id res chain seq x y z
N MET A 1 17.63 5.38 -16.12
CA MET A 1 17.38 3.97 -15.70
C MET A 1 16.32 4.08 -14.65
N ASP A 2 15.16 3.52 -14.93
CA ASP A 2 13.92 3.85 -14.22
C ASP A 2 13.49 2.67 -13.36
N LEU A 3 12.58 2.92 -12.42
CA LEU A 3 11.96 1.89 -11.59
C LEU A 3 10.54 1.62 -12.11
N LEU A 4 10.28 0.38 -12.48
CA LEU A 4 8.94 -0.10 -12.76
C LEU A 4 8.41 -0.84 -11.53
N VAL A 5 7.21 -0.45 -11.08
CA VAL A 5 6.49 -1.09 -9.99
C VAL A 5 5.21 -1.66 -10.56
N THR A 6 5.00 -2.95 -10.38
CA THR A 6 3.70 -3.57 -10.68
C THR A 6 3.03 -3.92 -9.35
N SER A 7 1.74 -3.66 -9.25
CA SER A 7 1.01 -3.91 -8.02
C SER A 7 -0.42 -4.34 -8.28
N ASP A 8 -0.89 -5.30 -7.49
CA ASP A 8 -2.31 -5.48 -7.23
C ASP A 8 -2.86 -4.25 -6.52
N GLU A 9 -3.93 -3.68 -7.08
CA GLU A 9 -4.51 -2.42 -6.59
C GLU A 9 -4.99 -2.53 -5.13
N ARG A 10 -5.61 -3.66 -4.78
CA ARG A 10 -6.12 -3.90 -3.42
C ARG A 10 -5.00 -4.04 -2.41
N ALA A 11 -3.93 -4.75 -2.77
CA ALA A 11 -2.74 -4.88 -1.93
C ALA A 11 -2.01 -3.53 -1.77
N ASN A 12 -1.84 -2.77 -2.85
CA ASN A 12 -1.22 -1.45 -2.78
C ASN A 12 -2.03 -0.48 -1.91
N GLY A 13 -3.36 -0.47 -2.05
CA GLY A 13 -4.25 0.30 -1.18
C GLY A 13 -4.14 -0.10 0.29
N ALA A 14 -4.02 -1.40 0.59
CA ALA A 14 -3.81 -1.87 1.96
C ALA A 14 -2.47 -1.36 2.53
N VAL A 15 -1.40 -1.33 1.72
CA VAL A 15 -0.09 -0.80 2.10
C VAL A 15 -0.15 0.71 2.35
N LEU A 16 -0.72 1.49 1.43
CA LEU A 16 -0.83 2.95 1.55
C LEU A 16 -1.67 3.40 2.76
N LEU A 17 -2.66 2.59 3.12
CA LEU A 17 -3.53 2.82 4.28
C LEU A 17 -2.97 2.25 5.58
N GLY A 18 -1.77 1.65 5.57
CA GLY A 18 -1.14 1.05 6.75
C GLY A 18 -1.86 -0.20 7.29
N ARG A 19 -2.69 -0.86 6.46
CA ARG A 19 -3.40 -2.11 6.80
C ARG A 19 -2.57 -3.37 6.52
N ALA A 20 -1.51 -3.23 5.72
CA ALA A 20 -0.52 -4.26 5.45
C ALA A 20 0.86 -3.59 5.30
N THR A 21 1.93 -4.34 5.52
CA THR A 21 3.28 -3.85 5.25
C THR A 21 3.65 -4.04 3.77
N LEU A 22 4.51 -3.17 3.24
CA LEU A 22 5.05 -3.35 1.89
C LEU A 22 5.78 -4.69 1.73
N ALA A 23 6.50 -5.13 2.76
CA ALA A 23 7.24 -6.40 2.76
C ALA A 23 6.31 -7.61 2.61
N GLU A 24 5.15 -7.62 3.28
CA GLU A 24 4.15 -8.69 3.13
C GLU A 24 3.58 -8.73 1.71
N ALA A 25 3.26 -7.57 1.14
CA ALA A 25 2.74 -7.48 -0.23
C ALA A 25 3.77 -7.97 -1.27
N VAL A 26 5.06 -7.66 -1.07
CA VAL A 26 6.16 -8.15 -1.92
C VAL A 26 6.32 -9.66 -1.79
N ARG A 27 6.36 -10.19 -0.57
CA ARG A 27 6.49 -11.63 -0.33
C ARG A 27 5.33 -12.42 -0.93
N ALA A 28 4.14 -11.85 -0.95
CA ALA A 28 2.95 -12.45 -1.57
C ALA A 28 2.91 -12.30 -3.10
N GLY A 29 3.91 -11.69 -3.73
CA GLY A 29 3.95 -11.42 -5.16
C GLY A 29 2.92 -10.39 -5.63
N LYS A 30 2.31 -9.65 -4.70
CA LYS A 30 1.29 -8.64 -4.98
C LYS A 30 1.87 -7.29 -5.36
N ILE A 31 3.11 -7.03 -4.98
CA ILE A 31 3.90 -5.89 -5.46
C ILE A 31 5.24 -6.43 -5.94
N THR A 32 5.64 -6.09 -7.15
CA THR A 32 6.95 -6.46 -7.70
C THR A 32 7.67 -5.25 -8.27
N PHE A 33 8.99 -5.32 -8.25
CA PHE A 33 9.88 -4.24 -8.65
C PHE A 33 10.82 -4.71 -9.74
N PHE A 34 10.98 -3.88 -10.77
CA PHE A 34 11.95 -4.09 -11.83
C PHE A 34 12.77 -2.81 -12.00
N GLY A 35 14.09 -2.95 -11.98
CA GLY A 35 15.01 -1.84 -12.15
C GLY A 35 16.24 -1.92 -11.24
N PRO A 36 17.03 -0.84 -11.14
CA PRO A 36 18.23 -0.80 -10.32
C PRO A 36 17.95 -1.03 -8.83
N THR A 37 18.77 -1.85 -8.18
CA THR A 37 18.67 -2.17 -6.74
C THR A 37 18.60 -0.94 -5.84
N LYS A 38 19.32 0.14 -6.20
CA LYS A 38 19.26 1.40 -5.47
C LYS A 38 17.85 2.00 -5.46
N LEU A 39 17.20 2.06 -6.62
CA LEU A 39 15.84 2.61 -6.74
C LEU A 39 14.82 1.74 -6.02
N ILE A 40 14.98 0.41 -6.06
CA ILE A 40 14.13 -0.53 -5.32
C ILE A 40 14.24 -0.28 -3.81
N ARG A 41 15.45 -0.04 -3.30
CA ARG A 41 15.69 0.26 -1.88
C ARG A 41 15.17 1.63 -1.47
N ASP A 42 15.22 2.60 -2.37
CA ASP A 42 14.77 3.98 -2.10
C ASP A 42 13.23 4.12 -2.21
N PHE A 43 12.57 3.26 -2.98
CA PHE A 43 11.14 3.32 -3.25
C PHE A 43 10.24 3.46 -2.00
N PRO A 44 10.43 2.69 -0.90
CA PRO A 44 9.59 2.82 0.29
C PRO A 44 9.59 4.24 0.88
N ASN A 45 10.68 4.98 0.73
CA ASN A 45 10.78 6.36 1.21
C ASN A 45 9.96 7.34 0.34
N TRP A 46 9.75 7.03 -0.94
CA TRP A 46 9.01 7.89 -1.87
C TRP A 46 7.50 7.81 -1.67
N ILE A 47 6.98 6.60 -1.47
CA ILE A 47 5.55 6.38 -1.25
C ILE A 47 5.11 6.78 0.16
N GLY A 48 6.05 7.14 1.05
CA GLY A 48 5.75 7.66 2.38
C GLY A 48 4.70 6.82 3.07
N VAL A 49 4.93 5.49 3.12
CA VAL A 49 3.96 4.38 3.33
C VAL A 49 2.97 4.56 4.49
N THR A 50 3.18 5.57 5.34
CA THR A 50 2.38 5.89 6.52
C THR A 50 1.67 7.25 6.47
N ARG A 51 1.90 8.09 5.45
CA ARG A 51 1.36 9.47 5.40
C ARG A 51 -0.17 9.49 5.39
N TYR A 52 -0.80 8.48 4.79
CA TYR A 52 -2.26 8.33 4.74
C TYR A 52 -2.83 7.33 5.75
N ALA A 53 -1.98 6.58 6.46
CA ALA A 53 -2.43 5.61 7.48
C ALA A 53 -3.25 6.27 8.59
N ARG A 54 -2.97 7.54 8.91
CA ARG A 54 -3.76 8.32 9.88
C ARG A 54 -5.22 8.58 9.46
N TYR A 55 -5.49 8.58 8.15
CA TYR A 55 -6.82 8.75 7.57
C TYR A 55 -7.53 7.41 7.31
N ALA A 56 -6.84 6.29 7.49
CA ALA A 56 -7.40 4.96 7.28
C ALA A 56 -8.28 4.46 8.44
N THR A 57 -8.54 5.31 9.44
CA THR A 57 -9.39 5.05 10.62
C THR A 57 -10.70 4.34 10.20
N PRO A 58 -11.22 3.42 11.03
CA PRO A 58 -11.91 2.23 10.57
C PRO A 58 -13.30 2.56 10.02
N LEU A 59 -13.38 2.59 8.69
CA LEU A 59 -14.65 2.69 7.95
C LEU A 59 -15.51 1.41 8.06
N GLN A 60 -15.24 0.54 9.04
CA GLN A 60 -16.05 -0.64 9.33
C GLN A 60 -17.30 -0.32 10.16
N ARG A 61 -17.36 0.82 10.87
CA ARG A 61 -18.57 1.20 11.64
C ARG A 61 -19.48 2.23 10.97
N ALA A 62 -18.97 3.04 10.04
CA ALA A 62 -19.77 4.10 9.41
C ALA A 62 -20.71 3.56 8.30
N TYR A 63 -20.30 2.57 7.52
CA TYR A 63 -21.17 1.99 6.48
C TYR A 63 -22.31 1.14 7.03
N ALA A 64 -22.12 0.49 8.18
CA ALA A 64 -23.16 -0.30 8.82
C ALA A 64 -24.32 0.56 9.35
N ALA A 65 -24.06 1.82 9.72
CA ALA A 65 -25.10 2.75 10.15
C ALA A 65 -25.90 3.36 8.99
N VAL A 66 -25.24 3.63 7.85
CA VAL A 66 -25.91 4.20 6.66
C VAL A 66 -26.74 3.15 5.91
N ALA A 67 -26.31 1.89 5.89
CA ALA A 67 -27.09 0.80 5.28
C ALA A 67 -28.30 0.34 6.12
N ALA A 68 -28.42 0.84 7.35
CA ALA A 68 -29.52 0.54 8.28
C ALA A 68 -30.45 1.75 8.52
N SER A 69 -30.27 2.85 7.76
CA SER A 69 -31.09 4.07 7.83
C SER A 69 -32.03 4.18 6.63
#